data_AF-E0VZ38-F1
#
_entry.id   AF-E0VZ38-F1
#
_cell.length_a   1.000
_cell.length_b   1.000
_cell.length_c   1.000
_cell.angle_alpha   90.00
_cell.angle_beta   90.00
_cell.angle_gamma   90.00
#
_symmetry.space_group_name_H-M   'P 1'
#
loop_
_entity.id
_entity.type
_entity.pdbx_description
1 polymer ?
#
loop_
_entity_poly.entity_id
_entity_poly.type
_entity_poly.pdbx_seq_one_letter_code
_entity_poly.pdbx_strand_id
1 'polypeptide(L)'
;MANFFMEYLEKTALNSATHKPSHWGSAMYLHADSNHHPAQKNSIMKTLFHRAKSISSADSIHQEITHLKHIFQANGYNRRSIEKALSPTTKKPKPNNTDRNHKHNNKVFLPYIKGVTDKIAKLLTKRNISTVFLPTAKIANLLNNPKDILPPTDYPGIYKIPCHCGKVYIGMTSRSVRARTKEHERHLRLSQPDKSAVAEHAIAEKHNIDFQKTSVLIKNPDPSHLPFLEAIEILKHPLNFNRDSGTQLNPIWSPLLKITN
;
A
#
# COMPACT_ATOMS: atom_id res chain seq x y z
N MET A 1 -35.04 -9.34 11.98
CA MET A 1 -34.92 -7.88 11.77
C MET A 1 -33.51 -7.41 11.34
N ALA A 2 -32.59 -8.29 10.95
CA ALA A 2 -31.30 -7.90 10.34
C ALA A 2 -31.32 -7.98 8.79
N ASN A 3 -32.21 -8.78 8.20
CA ASN A 3 -32.34 -8.91 6.74
C ASN A 3 -33.00 -7.70 6.07
N PHE A 4 -33.87 -6.96 6.76
CA PHE A 4 -34.48 -5.77 6.18
C PHE A 4 -33.49 -4.60 6.03
N PHE A 5 -32.44 -4.52 6.86
CA PHE A 5 -31.50 -3.39 6.82
C PHE A 5 -30.46 -3.54 5.69
N MET A 6 -30.00 -4.76 5.41
CA MET A 6 -29.09 -5.02 4.28
C MET A 6 -29.82 -5.01 2.95
N GLU A 7 -31.06 -5.53 2.88
CA GLU A 7 -31.88 -5.46 1.67
C GLU A 7 -32.34 -4.01 1.39
N TYR A 8 -32.54 -3.20 2.44
CA TYR A 8 -32.79 -1.76 2.31
C TYR A 8 -31.54 -1.02 1.88
N LEU A 9 -30.35 -1.31 2.41
CA LEU A 9 -29.09 -0.71 1.95
C LEU A 9 -28.75 -1.11 0.52
N GLU A 10 -29.00 -2.36 0.12
CA GLU A 10 -28.83 -2.81 -1.25
C GLU A 10 -29.87 -2.19 -2.18
N LYS A 11 -31.16 -2.13 -1.82
CA LYS A 11 -32.21 -1.47 -2.63
C LYS A 11 -32.03 0.05 -2.70
N THR A 12 -31.61 0.71 -1.62
CA THR A 12 -31.32 2.15 -1.60
C THR A 12 -30.03 2.48 -2.34
N ALA A 13 -29.00 1.62 -2.28
CA ALA A 13 -27.81 1.73 -3.13
C ALA A 13 -28.14 1.46 -4.61
N LEU A 14 -29.05 0.52 -4.90
CA LEU A 14 -29.53 0.21 -6.26
C LEU A 14 -30.36 1.35 -6.87
N ASN A 15 -31.09 2.10 -6.05
CA ASN A 15 -31.96 3.20 -6.50
C ASN A 15 -31.27 4.57 -6.52
N SER A 16 -30.17 4.78 -5.80
CA SER A 16 -29.49 6.09 -5.67
C SER A 16 -28.33 6.31 -6.65
N ALA A 17 -27.86 5.28 -7.35
CA ALA A 17 -26.76 5.41 -8.30
C ALA A 17 -27.25 5.76 -9.72
N THR A 18 -27.34 7.06 -10.03
CA THR A 18 -27.71 7.61 -11.35
C THR A 18 -26.67 7.38 -12.45
N HIS A 19 -25.52 6.80 -12.12
CA HIS A 19 -24.59 6.22 -13.09
C HIS A 19 -24.13 4.86 -12.57
N LYS A 20 -24.66 3.78 -13.16
CA LYS A 20 -24.03 2.46 -13.05
C LYS A 20 -22.62 2.60 -13.64
N PRO A 21 -21.54 2.28 -12.90
CA PRO A 21 -20.30 1.98 -13.56
C PRO A 21 -20.54 0.73 -14.41
N SER A 22 -20.36 0.83 -15.71
CA SER A 22 -20.53 -0.27 -16.68
C SER A 22 -19.71 -1.53 -16.33
N HIS A 23 -18.75 -1.43 -15.42
CA HIS A 23 -17.94 -2.55 -14.96
C HIS A 23 -18.59 -3.44 -13.87
N TRP A 24 -19.68 -3.02 -13.21
CA TRP A 24 -20.39 -3.92 -12.27
C TRP A 24 -21.29 -4.93 -13.00
N GLY A 25 -21.57 -4.69 -14.30
CA GLY A 25 -22.19 -5.64 -15.22
C GLY A 25 -21.19 -6.50 -15.99
N SER A 26 -19.89 -6.16 -15.96
CA SER A 26 -18.84 -7.02 -16.50
C SER A 26 -18.37 -7.94 -15.39
N ALA A 27 -18.80 -9.20 -15.43
CA ALA A 27 -18.45 -10.23 -14.47
C ALA A 27 -16.95 -10.58 -14.47
N MET A 28 -16.09 -9.64 -14.07
CA MET A 28 -14.63 -9.74 -14.09
C MET A 28 -14.13 -10.28 -12.76
N TYR A 29 -14.15 -11.61 -12.64
CA TYR A 29 -13.32 -12.28 -11.65
C TYR A 29 -11.90 -12.49 -12.22
N LEU A 30 -11.01 -13.00 -11.38
CA LEU A 30 -9.66 -13.31 -11.79
C LEU A 30 -9.66 -14.24 -13.03
N HIS A 31 -9.16 -13.79 -14.17
CA HIS A 31 -9.13 -14.57 -15.41
C HIS A 31 -8.30 -15.85 -15.28
N ALA A 32 -8.68 -16.92 -15.99
CA ALA A 32 -8.00 -18.20 -15.96
C ALA A 32 -6.52 -18.13 -16.41
N ASP A 33 -6.18 -17.21 -17.31
CA ASP A 33 -4.81 -17.00 -17.82
C ASP A 33 -3.99 -16.00 -17.00
N SER A 34 -4.56 -15.39 -15.96
CA SER A 34 -3.82 -14.44 -15.12
C SER A 34 -2.59 -15.08 -14.47
N ASN A 35 -1.52 -14.30 -14.22
CA ASN A 35 -0.31 -14.81 -13.59
C ASN A 35 -0.45 -14.98 -12.05
N HIS A 36 -1.36 -15.86 -11.64
CA HIS A 36 -1.61 -16.22 -10.25
C HIS A 36 -1.43 -17.73 -10.04
N HIS A 37 -1.03 -18.11 -8.83
CA HIS A 37 -0.88 -19.51 -8.48
C HIS A 37 -2.24 -20.24 -8.59
N PRO A 38 -2.32 -21.47 -9.16
CA PRO A 38 -3.58 -22.18 -9.39
C PRO A 38 -4.43 -22.34 -8.12
N ALA A 39 -3.82 -22.47 -6.95
CA ALA A 39 -4.54 -22.54 -5.68
C ALA A 39 -5.35 -21.27 -5.38
N GLN A 40 -4.87 -20.08 -5.76
CA GLN A 40 -5.58 -18.81 -5.56
C GLN A 40 -6.83 -18.74 -6.45
N LYS A 41 -6.67 -19.07 -7.74
CA LYS A 41 -7.79 -19.15 -8.69
C LYS A 41 -8.86 -20.14 -8.23
N ASN A 42 -8.43 -21.33 -7.80
CA ASN A 42 -9.32 -22.35 -7.25
C ASN A 42 -9.99 -21.92 -5.95
N SER A 43 -9.28 -21.17 -5.09
CA SER A 43 -9.84 -20.64 -3.85
C SER A 43 -10.97 -19.67 -4.14
N ILE A 44 -10.79 -18.75 -5.09
CA ILE A 44 -11.83 -17.78 -5.48
C ILE A 44 -13.10 -18.51 -5.93
N MET A 45 -12.97 -19.47 -6.85
CA MET A 45 -14.11 -20.29 -7.31
C MET A 45 -14.83 -20.96 -6.15
N LYS A 46 -14.10 -21.65 -5.27
CA LYS A 46 -14.67 -22.35 -4.11
C LYS A 46 -15.37 -21.39 -3.15
N THR A 47 -14.75 -20.26 -2.86
CA THR A 47 -15.32 -19.25 -1.96
C THR A 47 -16.61 -18.68 -2.52
N LEU A 48 -16.69 -18.37 -3.82
CA LEU A 48 -17.92 -17.87 -4.42
C LEU A 48 -19.03 -18.92 -4.45
N PHE A 49 -18.74 -20.16 -4.85
CA PHE A 49 -19.74 -21.23 -4.80
C PHE A 49 -20.20 -21.55 -3.37
N HIS A 50 -19.29 -21.51 -2.39
CA HIS A 50 -19.66 -21.68 -0.99
C HIS A 50 -20.57 -20.54 -0.53
N ARG A 51 -20.23 -19.29 -0.84
CA ARG A 51 -21.04 -18.11 -0.48
C ARG A 51 -22.44 -18.18 -1.09
N ALA A 52 -22.54 -18.55 -2.37
CA ALA A 52 -23.83 -18.77 -3.03
C ALA A 52 -24.67 -19.80 -2.25
N LYS A 53 -24.08 -20.94 -1.86
CA LYS A 53 -24.80 -21.96 -1.08
C LYS A 53 -25.17 -21.54 0.34
N SER A 54 -24.37 -20.68 0.98
CA SER A 54 -24.56 -20.30 2.39
C SER A 54 -25.46 -19.07 2.57
N ILE A 55 -25.53 -18.17 1.59
CA ILE A 55 -26.21 -16.88 1.70
C ILE A 55 -27.50 -16.84 0.88
N SER A 56 -27.55 -17.51 -0.28
CA SER A 56 -28.73 -17.46 -1.14
C SER A 56 -29.94 -18.18 -0.52
N SER A 57 -31.12 -17.63 -0.77
CA SER A 57 -32.40 -18.28 -0.45
C SER A 57 -32.55 -19.58 -1.24
N ALA A 58 -33.37 -20.50 -0.72
CA ALA A 58 -33.62 -21.80 -1.35
C ALA A 58 -34.07 -21.68 -2.81
N ASP A 59 -34.86 -20.66 -3.13
CA ASP A 59 -35.42 -20.44 -4.47
C ASP A 59 -34.42 -19.81 -5.47
N SER A 60 -33.42 -19.07 -4.97
CA SER A 60 -32.46 -18.32 -5.81
C SER A 60 -31.11 -19.02 -5.99
N ILE A 61 -30.81 -20.04 -5.19
CA ILE A 61 -29.53 -20.76 -5.21
C ILE A 61 -29.18 -21.35 -6.59
N HIS A 62 -30.17 -21.91 -7.29
CA HIS A 62 -29.99 -22.50 -8.61
C HIS A 62 -29.63 -21.46 -9.68
N GLN A 63 -30.28 -20.30 -9.61
CA GLN A 63 -30.02 -19.18 -10.51
C GLN A 63 -28.60 -18.63 -10.27
N GLU A 64 -28.21 -18.43 -9.01
CA GLU A 64 -26.89 -17.94 -8.64
C GLU A 64 -25.76 -18.90 -9.06
N ILE A 65 -25.91 -20.21 -8.83
CA ILE A 65 -24.92 -21.20 -9.27
C ILE A 65 -24.79 -21.20 -10.80
N THR A 66 -25.90 -21.08 -11.52
CA THR A 66 -25.90 -21.03 -13.00
C THR A 66 -25.21 -19.77 -13.49
N HIS A 67 -25.48 -18.64 -12.85
CA HIS A 67 -24.81 -17.38 -13.12
C HIS A 67 -23.29 -17.47 -12.91
N LEU A 68 -22.84 -17.99 -11.76
CA LEU A 68 -21.41 -18.17 -11.48
C LEU A 68 -20.73 -19.11 -12.49
N LYS A 69 -21.39 -20.19 -12.92
CA LYS A 69 -20.85 -21.07 -13.97
C LYS A 69 -20.60 -20.32 -15.27
N HIS A 70 -21.60 -19.55 -15.73
CA HIS A 70 -21.49 -18.75 -16.95
C HIS A 70 -20.34 -17.74 -16.85
N ILE A 71 -20.24 -17.05 -15.71
CA ILE A 71 -19.17 -16.08 -15.47
C ILE A 71 -17.80 -16.75 -15.51
N PHE A 72 -17.60 -17.86 -14.80
CA PHE A 72 -16.30 -18.53 -14.80
C PHE A 72 -15.94 -19.08 -16.19
N GLN A 73 -16.91 -19.56 -16.96
CA GLN A 73 -16.67 -19.94 -18.36
C GLN A 73 -16.25 -18.74 -19.22
N ALA A 74 -16.92 -17.59 -19.07
CA ALA A 74 -16.55 -16.35 -19.75
C ALA A 74 -15.15 -15.84 -19.35
N ASN A 75 -14.69 -16.13 -18.13
CA ASN A 75 -13.34 -15.83 -17.64
C ASN A 75 -12.29 -16.91 -18.01
N GLY A 76 -12.58 -17.80 -18.97
CA GLY A 76 -11.65 -18.79 -19.50
C GLY A 76 -11.46 -20.05 -18.64
N TYR A 77 -12.26 -20.25 -17.59
CA TYR A 77 -12.15 -21.46 -16.77
C TYR A 77 -12.75 -22.68 -17.47
N ASN A 78 -12.02 -23.78 -17.50
CA ASN A 78 -12.54 -25.01 -18.06
C ASN A 78 -13.67 -25.60 -17.19
N ARG A 79 -14.62 -26.27 -17.85
CA ARG A 79 -15.81 -26.83 -17.20
C ARG A 79 -15.48 -27.83 -16.09
N ARG A 80 -14.42 -28.63 -16.27
CA ARG A 80 -13.93 -29.59 -15.26
C ARG A 80 -13.51 -28.90 -13.95
N SER A 81 -12.83 -27.75 -14.02
CA SER A 81 -12.38 -27.01 -12.83
C SER A 81 -13.55 -26.40 -12.08
N ILE A 82 -14.55 -25.90 -12.81
CA ILE A 82 -15.79 -25.35 -12.27
C ILE A 82 -16.59 -26.44 -11.54
N GLU A 83 -16.82 -27.59 -12.19
CA GLU A 83 -17.51 -28.73 -11.60
C GLU A 83 -16.78 -29.26 -10.36
N LYS A 84 -15.45 -29.33 -10.41
CA LYS A 84 -14.62 -29.70 -9.26
C LYS A 84 -14.74 -28.71 -8.10
N ALA A 85 -14.87 -27.42 -8.36
CA ALA A 85 -15.05 -26.40 -7.32
C ALA A 85 -16.44 -26.48 -6.67
N LEU A 86 -17.47 -26.90 -7.42
CA LEU A 86 -18.83 -27.13 -6.94
C LEU A 86 -19.00 -28.40 -6.11
N SER A 87 -18.18 -29.42 -6.41
CA SER A 87 -18.22 -30.70 -5.72
C SER A 87 -17.98 -30.52 -4.22
N PRO A 88 -18.76 -31.20 -3.35
CA PRO A 88 -18.47 -31.23 -1.92
C PRO A 88 -17.02 -31.66 -1.73
N THR A 89 -16.26 -30.93 -0.93
CA THR A 89 -14.90 -31.35 -0.60
C THR A 89 -15.01 -32.62 0.23
N THR A 90 -14.81 -33.79 -0.39
CA THR A 90 -14.85 -35.11 0.26
C THR A 90 -13.72 -35.35 1.25
N LYS A 91 -12.91 -34.33 1.57
CA LYS A 91 -11.99 -34.40 2.68
C LYS A 91 -12.84 -34.43 3.95
N LYS A 92 -13.04 -35.63 4.49
CA LYS A 92 -13.38 -35.82 5.91
C LYS A 92 -12.55 -34.81 6.69
N PRO A 93 -13.13 -34.04 7.63
CA PRO A 93 -12.32 -33.29 8.57
C PRO A 93 -11.35 -34.31 9.15
N LYS A 94 -10.05 -34.15 8.89
CA LYS A 94 -9.07 -34.94 9.62
C LYS A 94 -9.43 -34.74 11.09
N PRO A 95 -9.53 -35.80 11.90
CA PRO A 95 -9.76 -35.63 13.32
C PRO A 95 -8.80 -34.54 13.79
N ASN A 96 -9.33 -33.56 14.51
CA ASN A 96 -8.53 -32.50 15.11
C ASN A 96 -7.50 -33.19 16.00
N ASN A 97 -6.35 -33.56 15.44
CA ASN A 97 -5.17 -33.78 16.23
C ASN A 97 -4.92 -32.41 16.86
N THR A 98 -5.19 -32.36 18.14
CA THR A 98 -5.00 -31.27 19.10
C THR A 98 -3.52 -30.89 19.26
N ASP A 99 -2.73 -31.09 18.22
CA ASP A 99 -1.33 -30.69 18.10
C ASP A 99 -1.17 -29.56 17.08
N ARG A 100 -2.07 -28.56 17.17
CA ARG A 100 -1.91 -27.27 16.46
C ARG A 100 -0.90 -26.35 17.16
N ASN A 101 -0.07 -26.89 18.07
CA ASN A 101 0.94 -26.13 18.81
C ASN A 101 2.30 -26.05 18.10
N HIS A 102 2.49 -26.71 16.96
CA HIS A 102 3.56 -26.30 16.05
C HIS A 102 3.15 -25.04 15.27
N LYS A 103 3.31 -23.90 15.94
CA LYS A 103 3.43 -22.57 15.33
C LYS A 103 4.50 -22.64 14.23
N HIS A 104 4.10 -22.92 13.00
CA HIS A 104 4.93 -22.71 11.81
C HIS A 104 5.07 -21.20 11.60
N ASN A 105 6.01 -20.58 12.32
CA ASN A 105 6.17 -19.12 12.35
C ASN A 105 6.88 -18.54 11.12
N ASN A 106 7.49 -19.38 10.28
CA ASN A 106 8.25 -18.89 9.14
C ASN A 106 7.41 -19.00 7.86
N LYS A 107 6.81 -17.86 7.47
CA LYS A 107 6.16 -17.69 6.18
C LYS A 107 7.07 -16.89 5.26
N VAL A 108 7.24 -17.36 4.03
CA VAL A 108 7.99 -16.65 2.99
C VAL A 108 7.02 -16.22 1.90
N PHE A 109 7.09 -14.94 1.53
CA PHE A 109 6.33 -14.39 0.42
C PHE A 109 7.15 -14.46 -0.86
N LEU A 110 6.64 -15.13 -1.88
CA LEU A 110 7.34 -15.33 -3.16
C LEU A 110 6.51 -14.75 -4.31
N PRO A 111 7.10 -13.98 -5.24
CA PRO A 111 6.41 -13.62 -6.48
C PRO A 111 6.12 -14.89 -7.30
N TYR A 112 4.91 -15.07 -7.81
CA TYR A 112 4.54 -16.27 -8.55
C TYR A 112 5.15 -16.26 -9.95
N ILE A 113 6.07 -17.20 -10.18
CA ILE A 113 6.68 -17.48 -11.48
C ILE A 113 6.48 -18.97 -11.74
N LYS A 114 5.57 -19.29 -12.67
CA LYS A 114 5.19 -20.66 -13.01
C LYS A 114 6.43 -21.52 -13.27
N GLY A 115 6.56 -22.62 -12.53
CA GLY A 115 7.65 -23.59 -12.66
C GLY A 115 8.93 -23.26 -11.89
N VAL A 116 9.18 -21.99 -11.54
CA VAL A 116 10.36 -21.59 -10.74
C VAL A 116 10.00 -21.54 -9.27
N THR A 117 9.03 -20.70 -8.91
CA THR A 117 8.66 -20.51 -7.50
C THR A 117 7.95 -21.72 -6.91
N ASP A 118 7.37 -22.57 -7.76
CA ASP A 118 6.80 -23.86 -7.35
C ASP A 118 7.89 -24.84 -6.85
N LYS A 119 9.06 -24.86 -7.51
CA LYS A 119 10.21 -25.68 -7.09
C LYS A 119 10.80 -25.17 -5.79
N ILE A 120 10.94 -23.85 -5.66
CA ILE A 120 11.41 -23.19 -4.44
C ILE A 120 10.45 -23.49 -3.29
N ALA A 121 9.14 -23.33 -3.50
CA ALA A 121 8.12 -23.63 -2.51
C ALA A 121 8.16 -25.11 -2.06
N LYS A 122 8.37 -26.04 -3.00
CA LYS A 122 8.54 -27.47 -2.66
C LYS A 122 9.76 -27.71 -1.77
N LEU A 123 10.87 -27.02 -2.02
CA LEU A 123 12.08 -27.12 -1.19
C LEU A 123 11.87 -26.52 0.21
N LEU A 124 11.24 -25.35 0.29
CA LEU A 124 10.91 -24.68 1.55
C LEU A 124 9.92 -25.50 2.40
N THR A 125 8.94 -26.15 1.76
CA THR A 125 7.98 -27.02 2.45
C THR A 125 8.68 -28.20 3.14
N LYS A 126 9.71 -28.79 2.53
CA LYS A 126 10.51 -29.86 3.16
C LYS A 126 11.26 -29.39 4.41
N ARG A 127 11.55 -28.09 4.50
CA ARG A 127 12.20 -27.44 5.65
C ARG A 127 11.18 -26.83 6.62
N ASN A 128 9.91 -27.19 6.50
CA ASN A 128 8.83 -26.73 7.37
C ASN A 128 8.56 -25.21 7.29
N ILE A 129 8.88 -24.59 6.14
CA ILE A 129 8.65 -23.18 5.86
C ILE A 129 7.45 -23.06 4.92
N SER A 130 6.46 -22.26 5.31
CA SER A 130 5.25 -22.05 4.52
C SER A 130 5.47 -20.96 3.48
N THR A 131 5.02 -21.18 2.25
CA THR A 131 5.15 -20.19 1.18
C THR A 131 3.80 -19.59 0.80
N VAL A 132 3.76 -18.27 0.67
CA VAL A 132 2.63 -17.52 0.16
C VAL A 132 3.03 -16.89 -1.17
N PHE A 133 2.28 -17.21 -2.22
CA PHE A 133 2.53 -16.66 -3.55
C PHE A 133 1.88 -15.29 -3.72
N LEU A 134 2.62 -14.32 -4.24
CA LEU A 134 2.14 -13.00 -4.59
C LEU A 134 2.11 -12.87 -6.12
N PRO A 135 1.11 -12.21 -6.72
CA PRO A 135 1.16 -11.88 -8.14
C PRO A 135 2.35 -10.95 -8.42
N THR A 136 2.99 -11.12 -9.58
CA THR A 136 4.15 -10.31 -9.98
C THR A 136 3.79 -8.86 -10.23
N ALA A 137 2.62 -8.59 -10.80
CA ALA A 137 2.09 -7.25 -11.02
C ALA A 137 0.58 -7.24 -10.77
N LYS A 138 0.10 -6.18 -10.12
CA LYS A 138 -1.34 -5.91 -9.98
C LYS A 138 -1.76 -4.93 -11.06
N ILE A 139 -2.99 -5.07 -11.58
CA ILE A 139 -3.56 -4.13 -12.56
C ILE A 139 -3.50 -2.69 -12.01
N ALA A 140 -3.75 -2.50 -10.72
CA ALA A 140 -3.63 -1.21 -10.05
C ALA A 140 -2.24 -0.56 -10.15
N ASN A 141 -1.16 -1.33 -10.37
CA ASN A 141 0.17 -0.78 -10.58
C ASN A 141 0.38 -0.32 -12.03
N LEU A 142 -0.38 -0.87 -12.98
CA LEU A 142 -0.34 -0.52 -14.40
C LEU A 142 -1.28 0.63 -14.72
N LEU A 143 -2.40 0.72 -14.00
CA LEU A 143 -3.33 1.82 -14.12
C LEU A 143 -2.74 3.05 -13.44
N ASN A 144 -2.63 4.14 -14.19
CA ASN A 144 -2.28 5.42 -13.61
C ASN A 144 -3.35 5.84 -12.61
N ASN A 145 -2.92 6.45 -11.51
CA ASN A 145 -3.84 7.07 -10.57
C ASN A 145 -4.57 8.20 -11.34
N PRO A 146 -5.91 8.19 -11.45
CA PRO A 146 -6.65 9.19 -12.21
C PRO A 146 -6.64 10.57 -11.57
N LYS A 147 -6.02 10.72 -10.38
CA LYS A 147 -5.91 11.99 -9.67
C LYS A 147 -4.85 12.88 -10.31
N ASP A 148 -5.15 14.18 -10.34
CA ASP A 148 -4.20 15.20 -10.76
C ASP A 148 -2.92 15.14 -9.93
N ILE A 149 -1.79 15.20 -10.62
CA ILE A 149 -0.47 15.23 -10.00
C ILE A 149 -0.26 16.65 -9.48
N LEU A 150 -0.26 16.81 -8.17
CA LEU A 150 0.06 18.08 -7.53
C LEU A 150 1.57 18.36 -7.65
N PRO A 151 2.00 19.65 -7.59
CA PRO A 151 3.42 19.94 -7.54
C PRO A 151 4.04 19.35 -6.25
N PRO A 152 5.32 18.96 -6.26
CA PRO A 152 5.97 18.32 -5.12
C PRO A 152 5.82 19.07 -3.80
N THR A 153 5.74 20.40 -3.85
CA THR A 153 5.57 21.29 -2.68
C THR A 153 4.24 21.11 -1.95
N ASP A 154 3.22 20.58 -2.63
CA ASP A 154 1.89 20.41 -2.04
C ASP A 154 1.74 19.06 -1.31
N TYR A 155 2.78 18.23 -1.33
CA TYR A 155 2.86 16.99 -0.56
C TYR A 155 3.62 17.16 0.76
N PRO A 156 3.36 16.29 1.75
CA PRO A 156 4.21 16.16 2.93
C PRO A 156 5.55 15.52 2.56
N GLY A 157 6.54 15.70 3.42
CA GLY A 157 7.87 15.16 3.18
C GLY A 157 8.98 15.98 3.79
N ILE A 158 10.18 15.73 3.26
CA ILE A 158 11.41 16.41 3.68
C ILE A 158 11.80 17.38 2.59
N TYR A 159 12.14 18.60 3.00
CA TYR A 159 12.46 19.70 2.12
C TYR A 159 13.74 20.40 2.56
N LYS A 160 14.32 21.15 1.63
CA LYS A 160 15.55 21.89 1.77
C LYS A 160 15.33 23.34 1.39
N ILE A 161 15.70 24.26 2.29
CA ILE A 161 15.67 25.72 2.06
C ILE A 161 17.12 26.23 2.03
N PRO A 162 17.61 26.73 0.90
CA PRO A 162 18.95 27.31 0.82
C PRO A 162 18.99 28.74 1.40
N CYS A 163 20.13 29.10 1.97
CA CYS A 163 20.48 30.46 2.35
C CYS A 163 21.56 31.02 1.40
N HIS A 164 21.62 32.33 1.24
CA HIS A 164 22.65 32.99 0.43
C HIS A 164 24.08 32.70 0.92
N CYS A 165 24.27 32.40 2.21
CA CYS A 165 25.57 32.06 2.79
C CYS A 165 26.08 30.65 2.42
N GLY A 166 25.38 29.92 1.56
CA GLY A 166 25.73 28.56 1.14
C GLY A 166 25.30 27.46 2.11
N LYS A 167 24.83 27.82 3.33
CA LYS A 167 24.24 26.87 4.27
C LYS A 167 22.80 26.54 3.89
N VAL A 168 22.32 25.39 4.33
CA VAL A 168 20.99 24.87 4.00
C VAL A 168 20.20 24.48 5.25
N TYR A 169 18.89 24.70 5.25
CA TYR A 169 18.00 24.16 6.27
C TYR A 169 17.30 22.93 5.72
N ILE A 170 17.23 21.88 6.53
CA ILE A 170 16.49 20.67 6.20
C ILE A 170 15.37 20.52 7.21
N GLY A 171 14.14 20.35 6.74
CA GLY A 171 13.00 20.17 7.64
C GLY A 171 12.09 19.08 7.15
N MET A 172 11.40 18.43 8.09
CA MET A 172 10.24 17.59 7.80
C MET A 172 8.91 18.33 7.96
N THR A 173 7.88 17.84 7.27
CA THR A 173 6.49 18.23 7.51
C THR A 173 5.54 17.08 7.19
N SER A 174 4.56 16.85 8.08
CA SER A 174 3.42 15.96 7.86
C SER A 174 2.28 16.62 7.07
N ARG A 175 2.34 17.95 6.90
CA ARG A 175 1.50 18.77 6.00
C ARG A 175 2.27 19.11 4.73
N SER A 176 1.69 19.87 3.81
CA SER A 176 2.41 20.31 2.60
C SER A 176 3.65 21.14 2.92
N VAL A 177 4.73 20.91 2.16
CA VAL A 177 5.97 21.72 2.21
C VAL A 177 5.66 23.19 2.00
N ARG A 178 4.78 23.52 1.05
CA ARG A 178 4.36 24.90 0.78
C ARG A 178 3.78 25.59 2.02
N ALA A 179 2.93 24.91 2.79
CA ALA A 179 2.39 25.48 4.02
C ALA A 179 3.49 25.74 5.04
N ARG A 180 4.44 24.81 5.17
CA ARG A 180 5.56 24.94 6.09
C ARG A 180 6.53 26.05 5.69
N THR A 181 6.83 26.21 4.40
CA THR A 181 7.64 27.33 3.89
C THR A 181 7.01 28.68 4.21
N LYS A 182 5.69 28.83 4.00
CA LYS A 182 4.95 30.05 4.36
C LYS A 182 4.97 30.35 5.87
N GLU A 183 5.00 29.33 6.71
CA GLU A 183 5.18 29.50 8.16
C GLU A 183 6.56 30.06 8.49
N HIS A 184 7.62 29.56 7.85
CA HIS A 184 8.97 30.11 8.02
C HIS A 184 9.07 31.57 7.55
N GLU A 185 8.50 31.91 6.40
CA GLU A 185 8.39 33.29 5.91
C GLU A 185 7.66 34.19 6.91
N ARG A 186 6.53 33.70 7.46
CA ARG A 186 5.77 34.44 8.49
C ARG A 186 6.59 34.66 9.74
N HIS A 187 7.31 33.65 10.23
CA HIS A 187 8.15 33.77 11.43
C HIS A 187 9.31 34.75 11.22
N LEU A 188 9.91 34.77 10.03
CA LEU A 188 10.93 35.75 9.67
C LEU A 188 10.34 37.17 9.63
N ARG A 189 9.19 37.36 8.97
CA ARG A 189 8.51 38.66 8.89
C ARG A 189 8.11 39.22 10.27
N LEU A 190 7.71 38.33 11.19
CA LEU A 190 7.33 38.71 12.56
C LEU A 190 8.52 38.74 13.53
N SER A 191 9.76 38.52 13.06
CA SER A 191 10.97 38.46 13.87
C SER A 191 10.85 37.50 15.08
N GLN A 192 10.40 36.27 14.83
CA GLN A 192 10.21 35.23 15.85
C GLN A 192 11.28 34.14 15.74
N PRO A 193 12.53 34.39 16.21
CA PRO A 193 13.63 33.44 16.10
C PRO A 193 13.31 32.14 16.85
N ASP A 194 12.71 32.21 18.04
CA ASP A 194 12.44 31.04 18.90
C ASP A 194 11.59 29.96 18.21
N LYS A 195 10.73 30.33 17.27
CA LYS A 195 9.80 29.42 16.60
C LYS A 195 10.37 28.75 15.34
N SER A 196 11.50 29.21 14.84
CA SER A 196 12.03 28.76 13.56
C SER A 196 13.54 28.95 13.46
N ALA A 197 14.27 27.85 13.29
CA ALA A 197 15.70 27.86 12.98
C ALA A 197 16.02 28.73 11.74
N VAL A 198 15.12 28.76 10.75
CA VAL A 198 15.25 29.62 9.56
C VAL A 198 15.18 31.11 9.91
N ALA A 199 14.33 31.49 10.86
CA ALA A 199 14.19 32.89 11.25
C ALA A 199 15.37 33.30 12.14
N GLU A 200 15.76 32.43 13.07
CA GLU A 200 16.94 32.59 13.91
C GLU A 200 18.21 32.80 13.09
N HIS A 201 18.50 31.93 12.12
CA HIS A 201 19.67 32.06 11.25
C HIS A 201 19.65 33.36 10.44
N ALA A 202 18.51 33.69 9.83
CA ALA A 202 18.36 34.90 9.02
C ALA A 202 18.56 36.18 9.84
N ILE A 203 18.04 36.23 11.08
CA ILE A 203 18.13 37.39 11.96
C ILE A 203 19.54 37.52 12.56
N ALA A 204 20.10 36.43 13.09
CA ALA A 204 21.40 36.43 13.75
C ALA A 204 22.53 36.79 12.78
N GLU A 205 22.50 36.21 11.57
CA GLU A 205 23.54 36.40 10.56
C GLU A 205 23.19 37.52 9.56
N LYS A 206 22.01 38.14 9.69
CA LYS A 206 21.48 39.16 8.75
C LYS A 206 21.48 38.69 7.29
N HIS A 207 21.18 37.42 7.06
CA HIS A 207 21.15 36.82 5.73
C HIS A 207 19.75 36.78 5.12
N ASN A 208 19.70 36.83 3.79
CA ASN A 208 18.47 36.58 3.04
C ASN A 208 18.29 35.08 2.75
N ILE A 209 17.07 34.58 2.95
CA ILE A 209 16.71 33.18 2.74
C ILE A 209 16.01 33.02 1.40
N ASP A 210 16.46 32.07 0.58
CA ASP A 210 15.93 31.85 -0.76
C ASP A 210 14.72 30.89 -0.72
N PHE A 211 13.58 31.36 -0.19
CA PHE A 211 12.35 30.54 -0.08
C PHE A 211 11.85 30.02 -1.44
N GLN A 212 12.07 30.77 -2.53
CA GLN A 212 11.67 30.37 -3.88
C GLN A 212 12.46 29.15 -4.40
N LYS A 213 13.67 28.92 -3.88
CA LYS A 213 14.51 27.76 -4.23
C LYS A 213 14.28 26.57 -3.30
N THR A 214 13.17 26.55 -2.56
CA THR A 214 12.82 25.40 -1.71
C THR A 214 12.65 24.16 -2.59
N SER A 215 13.40 23.11 -2.28
CA SER A 215 13.34 21.83 -2.99
C SER A 215 12.81 20.73 -2.07
N VAL A 216 12.02 19.81 -2.63
CA VAL A 216 11.52 18.64 -1.91
C VAL A 216 12.50 17.49 -2.14
N LEU A 217 13.15 17.01 -1.07
CA LEU A 217 14.12 15.92 -1.12
C LEU A 217 13.41 14.56 -1.16
N ILE A 218 12.39 14.38 -0.31
CA ILE A 218 11.61 13.14 -0.23
C ILE A 218 10.12 13.50 -0.23
N LYS A 219 9.39 12.99 -1.22
CA LYS A 219 7.95 13.27 -1.43
C LYS A 219 7.07 12.18 -0.83
N ASN A 220 6.08 12.57 -0.03
CA ASN A 220 5.03 11.72 0.54
C ASN A 220 5.55 10.41 1.18
N PRO A 221 6.55 10.46 2.09
CA PRO A 221 6.98 9.29 2.84
C PRO A 221 5.92 8.88 3.86
N ASP A 222 6.05 7.66 4.38
CA ASP A 222 5.29 7.23 5.56
C ASP A 222 5.57 8.19 6.74
N PRO A 223 4.53 8.73 7.41
CA PRO A 223 4.72 9.65 8.53
C PRO A 223 5.61 9.10 9.65
N SER A 224 5.60 7.78 9.87
CA SER A 224 6.44 7.13 10.90
C SER A 224 7.93 7.18 10.57
N HIS A 225 8.29 7.31 9.29
CA HIS A 225 9.67 7.37 8.84
C HIS A 225 10.22 8.80 8.77
N LEU A 226 9.36 9.83 8.82
CA LEU A 226 9.77 11.23 8.67
C LEU A 226 10.92 11.65 9.60
N PRO A 227 10.91 11.36 10.92
CA PRO A 227 11.99 11.79 11.82
C PRO A 227 13.34 11.14 11.50
N PHE A 228 13.33 9.87 11.08
CA PHE A 228 14.54 9.14 10.70
C PHE A 228 15.10 9.64 9.37
N LEU A 229 14.22 9.85 8.39
CA LEU A 229 14.61 10.37 7.08
C LEU A 229 15.13 11.80 7.19
N GLU A 230 14.57 12.64 8.06
CA GLU A 230 15.08 13.98 8.33
C GLU A 230 16.50 13.93 8.90
N ALA A 231 16.73 13.10 9.92
CA ALA A 231 18.05 12.93 10.52
C ALA A 231 19.09 12.44 9.49
N ILE A 232 18.70 11.51 8.61
CA ILE A 232 19.56 11.04 7.52
C ILE A 232 19.92 12.19 6.57
N GLU A 233 18.95 13.00 6.15
CA GLU A 233 19.19 14.10 5.23
C GLU A 233 20.00 15.24 5.87
N ILE A 234 19.81 15.52 7.16
CA ILE A 234 20.66 16.44 7.93
C ILE A 234 22.12 15.98 7.92
N LEU A 235 22.39 14.69 8.17
CA LEU A 235 23.75 14.15 8.18
C LEU A 235 24.43 14.20 6.81
N LYS A 236 23.68 14.02 5.72
CA LYS A 236 24.22 14.16 4.36
C LYS A 236 24.65 15.58 4.03
N HIS A 237 24.09 16.59 4.71
CA HIS A 237 24.35 17.99 4.45
C HIS A 237 25.13 18.62 5.62
N PRO A 238 26.48 18.52 5.66
CA PRO A 238 27.28 19.03 6.78
C PRO A 238 27.20 20.55 6.93
N LEU A 239 26.93 21.28 5.84
CA LEU A 239 26.73 22.74 5.85
C LEU A 239 25.26 23.10 6.09
N ASN A 240 24.67 22.58 7.19
CA ASN A 240 23.32 22.92 7.59
C ASN A 240 23.29 23.91 8.77
N PHE A 241 22.16 24.60 8.95
CA PHE A 241 21.93 25.50 10.09
C PHE A 241 20.73 25.04 10.93
N ASN A 242 20.49 23.73 10.98
CA ASN A 242 19.50 23.16 11.89
C ASN A 242 19.94 23.32 13.35
N ARG A 243 18.97 23.47 14.27
CA ARG A 243 19.25 23.53 15.73
C ARG A 243 19.84 22.22 16.24
N ASP A 244 19.22 21.12 15.84
CA ASP A 244 19.55 19.78 16.30
C ASP A 244 19.78 18.87 15.08
N SER A 245 20.56 17.80 15.29
CA SER A 245 20.81 16.77 14.27
C SER A 245 19.61 15.83 14.02
N GLY A 246 18.43 16.16 14.53
CA GLY A 246 17.22 15.35 14.43
C GLY A 246 17.20 14.16 15.39
N THR A 247 16.54 13.07 14.97
CA THR A 247 16.45 11.83 15.75
C THR A 247 17.79 11.11 15.80
N GLN A 248 18.17 10.54 16.95
CA GLN A 248 19.40 9.76 17.07
C GLN A 248 19.34 8.52 16.17
N LEU A 249 20.22 8.47 15.16
CA LEU A 249 20.39 7.31 14.31
C LEU A 249 21.34 6.30 14.95
N ASN A 250 21.12 5.02 14.67
CA ASN A 250 22.06 3.99 15.09
C ASN A 250 23.43 4.20 14.38
N PRO A 251 24.56 4.22 15.11
CA PRO A 251 25.90 4.43 14.55
C PRO A 251 26.29 3.49 13.41
N ILE A 252 25.63 2.32 13.30
CA ILE A 252 25.82 1.36 12.19
C ILE A 252 25.57 2.03 10.82
N TRP A 253 24.69 3.03 10.74
CA TRP A 253 24.38 3.72 9.48
C TRP A 253 25.45 4.77 9.10
N SER A 254 26.28 5.23 10.02
CA SER A 254 27.23 6.33 9.79
C SER A 254 28.25 6.06 8.66
N PRO A 255 28.83 4.86 8.51
CA PRO A 255 29.72 4.56 7.37
C PRO A 255 28.99 4.63 6.02
N LEU A 256 27.76 4.12 5.95
CA LEU A 256 26.97 4.10 4.71
C LEU A 256 26.59 5.50 4.24
N LEU A 257 26.27 6.40 5.19
CA LEU A 257 25.87 7.77 4.88
C LEU A 257 27.04 8.67 4.47
N LYS A 258 28.28 8.35 4.88
CA LYS A 258 29.49 9.09 4.50
C LYS A 258 29.96 8.78 3.07
N ILE A 259 29.63 7.59 2.55
CA ILE A 259 30.03 7.14 1.21
C ILE A 259 29.18 7.81 0.11
N THR A 260 27.98 8.29 0.44
CA THR A 260 27.04 8.85 -0.54
C THR A 260 27.18 10.36 -0.78
N ASN A 261 28.26 10.98 -0.31
CA ASN A 261 28.55 12.41 -0.50
C ASN A 261 29.55 12.65 -1.63
#